data_AF-A0A5J6Q3C5-F1
#
_entry.id   AF-A0A5J6Q3C5-F1
#
_cell.length_a   1.000
_cell.length_b   1.000
_cell.length_c   1.000
_cell.angle_alpha   90.00
_cell.angle_beta   90.00
_cell.angle_gamma   90.00
#
_symmetry.space_group_name_H-M   'P 1'
#
loop_
_entity.id
_entity.type
_entity.pdbx_description
1 polymer ?
#
loop_
_entity_poly.entity_id
_entity_poly.type
_entity_poly.pdbx_seq_one_letter_code
_entity_poly.pdbx_strand_id
1 'polypeptide(L)' 'MSSAPPSPSTSATTGDVPDFGWSAYAERVNGRFAMVGFAAILLIEGLSGQTFLHWAGLVPG' A
#
# COMPACT_ATOMS: atom_id res chain seq x y z
N MET A 1 10.27 12.30 -46.40
CA MET A 1 9.83 10.93 -46.04
C MET A 1 9.78 10.87 -44.53
N SER A 2 8.59 10.75 -43.93
CA SER A 2 8.36 10.73 -42.48
C SER A 2 8.39 9.27 -42.01
N SER A 3 9.36 8.92 -41.16
CA SER A 3 9.47 7.58 -40.56
C SER A 3 8.66 7.49 -39.28
N ALA A 4 7.75 6.52 -39.23
CA ALA A 4 6.86 6.21 -38.11
C ALA A 4 7.62 5.85 -36.81
N PRO A 5 7.01 6.05 -35.62
CA PRO A 5 7.63 5.64 -34.35
C PRO A 5 7.71 4.11 -34.25
N PRO A 6 8.77 3.55 -33.64
CA PRO A 6 8.95 2.11 -33.51
C PRO A 6 7.89 1.53 -32.56
N SER A 7 7.18 0.50 -33.03
CA SER A 7 6.25 -0.29 -32.22
C SER A 7 6.99 -0.95 -31.05
N PRO A 8 6.41 -1.01 -29.83
CA PRO A 8 7.07 -1.66 -28.70
C PRO A 8 7.10 -3.18 -28.95
N SER A 9 8.29 -3.68 -29.31
CA SER A 9 8.56 -5.09 -29.48
C SER A 9 8.40 -5.80 -28.14
N THR A 10 7.36 -6.63 -28.02
CA THR A 10 7.11 -7.47 -26.84
C THR A 10 8.13 -8.60 -26.83
N SER A 11 9.33 -8.32 -26.34
CA SER A 11 10.42 -9.30 -26.27
C SER A 11 10.21 -10.21 -25.06
N ALA A 12 9.50 -11.32 -25.29
CA ALA A 12 9.38 -12.43 -24.36
C ALA A 12 10.72 -13.21 -24.33
N THR A 13 11.69 -12.71 -23.57
CA THR A 13 12.91 -13.46 -23.24
C THR A 13 12.92 -13.71 -21.74
N THR A 14 12.46 -14.90 -21.37
CA THR A 14 12.66 -15.49 -20.04
C THR A 14 14.17 -15.74 -19.85
N GLY A 15 14.87 -14.72 -19.36
CA GLY A 15 16.30 -14.77 -19.04
C GLY A 15 16.71 -13.79 -17.95
N ASP A 16 15.74 -13.13 -17.30
CA ASP A 16 15.98 -12.32 -16.11
C ASP A 16 15.81 -13.23 -14.90
N VAL A 17 16.79 -13.25 -14.00
CA VAL A 17 16.60 -13.84 -12.67
C VAL A 17 15.36 -13.15 -12.13
N PRO A 18 14.24 -13.86 -11.85
CA PRO A 18 13.05 -13.16 -11.43
C PRO A 18 13.44 -12.45 -10.14
N ASP A 19 13.34 -11.12 -10.11
CA ASP A 19 13.54 -10.35 -8.90
C ASP A 19 12.42 -10.75 -7.93
N PHE A 20 12.65 -11.85 -7.22
CA PHE A 20 11.78 -12.50 -6.25
C PHE A 20 11.87 -11.73 -4.94
N GLY A 21 11.42 -10.48 -4.99
CA GLY A 21 11.40 -9.63 -3.82
C GLY A 21 10.77 -8.30 -4.20
N TRP A 22 9.51 -8.11 -3.80
CA TRP A 22 8.80 -6.83 -3.94
C TRP A 22 8.49 -6.45 -5.40
N SER A 23 7.63 -7.24 -6.06
CA SER A 23 7.06 -6.79 -7.33
C SER A 23 6.35 -5.44 -7.16
N ALA A 24 6.28 -4.62 -8.21
CA ALA A 24 5.54 -3.36 -8.18
C ALA A 24 4.04 -3.55 -7.81
N TYR A 25 3.52 -4.77 -7.90
CA TYR A 25 2.20 -5.13 -7.36
C TYR A 25 2.22 -5.26 -5.84
N ALA A 26 3.24 -5.91 -5.26
CA ALA A 26 3.44 -6.01 -3.82
C ALA A 26 3.61 -4.63 -3.16
N GLU A 27 4.35 -3.70 -3.77
CA GLU A 27 4.46 -2.32 -3.26
C GLU A 27 3.11 -1.61 -3.18
N ARG A 28 2.28 -1.73 -4.24
CA ARG A 28 0.93 -1.13 -4.26
C ARG A 28 0.02 -1.76 -3.22
N VAL A 29 0.11 -3.07 -3.03
CA VAL A 29 -0.67 -3.80 -2.04
C VAL A 29 -0.24 -3.41 -0.63
N ASN A 30 1.06 -3.37 -0.35
CA ASN A 30 1.61 -2.95 0.94
C ASN A 30 1.25 -1.50 1.28
N GLY A 31 1.35 -0.58 0.30
CA GLY A 31 0.92 0.80 0.46
C GLY A 31 -0.57 0.94 0.81
N ARG A 32 -1.44 0.13 0.18
CA ARG A 32 -2.87 0.10 0.51
C ARG A 32 -3.12 -0.43 1.92
N PHE A 33 -2.44 -1.49 2.32
CA PHE A 33 -2.54 -2.01 3.70
C PHE A 33 -2.10 -0.96 4.72
N ALA A 34 -1.03 -0.20 4.44
CA ALA A 34 -0.60 0.89 5.31
C ALA A 34 -1.66 2.00 5.43
N MET A 35 -2.28 2.42 4.31
CA MET A 35 -3.35 3.42 4.33
C MET A 35 -4.58 2.94 5.11
N VAL A 36 -4.98 1.68 4.91
CA VAL A 36 -6.11 1.08 5.65
C VAL A 36 -5.79 0.95 7.13
N GLY A 37 -4.58 0.54 7.50
CA GLY A 37 -4.15 0.46 8.90
C GLY A 37 -4.15 1.84 9.57
N PHE A 38 -3.63 2.86 8.90
CA PHE A 38 -3.65 4.23 9.40
C PHE A 38 -5.08 4.76 9.56
N ALA A 39 -5.96 4.54 8.57
CA ALA A 39 -7.35 4.93 8.66
C ALA A 39 -8.10 4.19 9.77
N ALA A 40 -7.82 2.89 9.97
CA ALA A 40 -8.40 2.11 11.05
C ALA A 40 -7.98 2.64 12.43
N ILE A 41 -6.72 3.07 12.60
CA ILE A 41 -6.24 3.70 13.84
C ILE A 41 -7.03 4.98 14.13
N LEU A 42 -7.11 5.90 13.15
CA LEU A 42 -7.86 7.15 13.31
C LEU A 42 -9.35 6.89 13.59
N LEU A 43 -9.93 5.86 12.97
CA LEU A 43 -11.33 5.52 13.11
C LEU A 43 -11.62 4.87 14.47
N ILE A 44 -10.69 4.07 15.01
CA ILE A 44 -10.76 3.55 16.37
C ILE A 44 -10.63 4.70 17.38
N GLU A 45 -9.68 5.61 17.18
CA GLU A 45 -9.52 6.80 18.02
C GLU A 45 -10.77 7.69 18.00
N GLY A 46 -11.37 7.90 16.82
CA GLY A 46 -12.55 8.74 16.63
C GLY A 46 -13.86 8.11 17.12
N LEU A 47 -14.12 6.83 16.82
CA LEU A 47 -15.34 6.14 17.24
C LEU A 47 -15.35 5.85 18.74
N SER A 48 -14.18 5.58 19.33
CA SER A 48 -14.10 5.39 20.76
C SER A 48 -14.49 6.67 21.48
N GLY A 49 -14.28 7.87 20.89
CA GLY A 49 -14.65 9.17 21.48
C GLY A 49 -14.03 9.43 22.87
N GLN A 50 -13.15 8.52 23.24
CA GLN A 50 -12.57 8.20 24.52
C GLN A 50 -11.30 7.48 24.09
N THR A 51 -10.15 8.16 24.12
CA THR A 51 -8.85 7.55 23.86
C THR A 51 -8.81 6.20 24.57
N PHE A 52 -8.21 5.14 24.03
CA PHE A 52 -8.11 3.80 24.64
C PHE A 52 -7.90 3.83 26.18
N LEU A 53 -7.18 4.85 26.65
CA LEU A 53 -7.00 5.26 28.05
C LEU A 53 -8.29 5.40 28.90
N HIS A 54 -9.41 5.91 28.37
CA HIS A 54 -10.67 6.08 29.11
C HIS A 54 -11.54 4.82 29.08
N TRP A 55 -11.45 3.97 28.05
CA TRP A 55 -12.01 2.61 28.10
C TRP A 55 -11.18 1.69 29.03
N ALA A 56 -9.86 1.90 29.10
CA ALA A 56 -8.93 1.20 30.00
C ALA A 56 -8.90 1.76 31.44
N GLY A 57 -9.71 2.79 31.76
CA GLY A 57 -9.86 3.33 33.12
C GLY A 57 -8.67 4.14 33.65
N LEU A 58 -7.75 4.58 32.79
CA LEU A 58 -6.51 5.29 33.16
C LEU A 58 -6.64 6.82 33.19
N VAL A 59 -7.72 7.39 32.66
CA VAL A 59 -8.02 8.84 32.72
C VAL A 59 -9.45 9.03 33.20
N PRO A 60 -9.68 9.70 34.34
CA PRO A 60 -11.03 10.09 34.74
C PRO A 60 -11.50 11.28 33.90
N GLY A 61 -12.77 11.26 33.51
CA GLY A 61 -13.48 12.43 32.97
C GLY A 61 -13.69 13.52 34.01
#